data_AF-A0A6I7Z7G9-F1
#
_entry.id   AF-A0A6I7Z7G9-F1
#
_cell.length_a   1.000
_cell.length_b   1.000
_cell.length_c   1.000
_cell.angle_alpha   90.00
_cell.angle_beta   90.00
_cell.angle_gamma   90.00
#
_symmetry.space_group_name_H-M   'P 1'
#
loop_
_entity.id
_entity.type
_entity.pdbx_description
1 polymer ?
#
loop_
_entity_poly.entity_id
_entity_poly.type
_entity_poly.pdbx_seq_one_letter_code
_entity_poly.pdbx_strand_id
1 'polypeptide(L)'
;MDFQRDLLALAIYFIVLISVMIRFKQNKFSNFALWTGIFLVLYFCVIEIQKKTFYILIPLFFFLLFRYFYIKEKCRLRNGWLLNLALISFMGYVALVTLTASSLIGMGILGLLALLFLMTILFGIYAAVIFLIGNSFIVLRHESRKLPNLLTLILGLAIVALIILRTIGPRILPDWSVILLSIPTTIAFYFFVVFWNFLSISLIYQLNKPKYNQDFVIVLGAGLIGGKKVTPLLAKRIDRAIQFYREQSEKTLSPPQLLMSGGQGPDEKIPESQAMREYALEQGIPDEDIIMEAQSTNTLENMKFSKEIMEREKPSGYHAIFTSNNYHIFRAGMYAEDVGLKIDGIGSKTARYYLPNAFLREFIAVALMNKRLHLIVCGLITFGFVALAILNFLFVR
;
A
#
# COMPACT_ATOMS: atom_id res chain seq x y z
N MET A 1 24.16 -30.96 9.49
CA MET A 1 24.34 -29.49 9.54
C MET A 1 25.80 -29.19 9.22
N ASP A 2 26.06 -28.35 8.22
CA ASP A 2 27.43 -27.88 7.91
C ASP A 2 27.73 -26.62 8.74
N PHE A 3 28.03 -26.85 10.02
CA PHE A 3 28.24 -25.79 11.00
C PHE A 3 29.43 -24.88 10.65
N GLN A 4 30.48 -25.43 10.02
CA GLN A 4 31.66 -24.66 9.66
C GLN A 4 31.35 -23.61 8.60
N ARG A 5 30.62 -23.99 7.53
CA ARG A 5 30.16 -23.04 6.51
C ARG A 5 29.33 -21.92 7.12
N ASP A 6 28.36 -22.27 7.97
CA ASP A 6 27.39 -21.31 8.50
C ASP A 6 28.02 -20.35 9.52
N LEU A 7 28.91 -20.85 10.37
CA LEU A 7 29.68 -20.02 11.31
C LEU A 7 30.64 -19.08 10.58
N LEU A 8 31.33 -19.56 9.53
CA LEU A 8 32.19 -18.72 8.70
C LEU A 8 31.39 -17.62 8.01
N ALA A 9 30.23 -17.95 7.44
CA ALA A 9 29.34 -16.97 6.81
C ALA A 9 28.86 -15.91 7.81
N LEU A 10 28.45 -16.32 9.02
CA LEU A 10 28.07 -15.40 10.09
C LEU A 10 29.23 -14.50 10.53
N ALA A 11 30.43 -15.04 10.68
CA ALA A 11 31.61 -14.26 11.04
C ALA A 11 31.91 -13.18 9.98
N ILE A 12 31.88 -13.55 8.69
CA ILE A 12 32.03 -12.62 7.57
C ILE A 12 30.93 -11.56 7.62
N TYR A 13 29.67 -11.97 7.84
CA TYR A 13 28.54 -11.05 7.94
C TYR A 13 28.77 -10.00 9.03
N PHE A 14 29.12 -10.40 10.25
CA PHE A 14 29.30 -9.45 11.36
C PHE A 14 30.49 -8.51 11.13
N ILE A 15 31.60 -8.99 10.55
CA ILE A 15 32.77 -8.15 10.22
C ILE A 15 32.39 -7.06 9.20
N VAL A 16 31.70 -7.44 8.13
CA VAL A 16 31.25 -6.51 7.09
C VAL A 16 30.20 -5.55 7.66
N LEU A 17 29.27 -6.05 8.48
CA LEU A 17 28.22 -5.27 9.11
C LEU A 17 28.78 -4.16 10.01
N ILE A 18 29.74 -4.50 10.88
CA ILE A 18 30.40 -3.54 11.76
C ILE A 18 31.11 -2.47 10.92
N SER A 19 31.81 -2.88 9.87
CA SER A 19 32.50 -1.95 8.95
C SER A 19 31.54 -0.98 8.27
N VAL A 20 30.38 -1.46 7.81
CA VAL A 20 29.31 -0.64 7.23
C VAL A 20 28.72 0.32 8.26
N MET A 21 28.45 -0.14 9.48
CA MET A 21 27.87 0.67 10.55
C MET A 21 28.82 1.79 11.02
N ILE A 22 30.13 1.55 10.96
CA ILE A 22 31.17 2.55 11.25
C ILE A 22 31.27 3.55 10.09
N ARG A 23 31.28 3.08 8.83
CA ARG A 23 31.49 3.91 7.64
C ARG A 23 30.34 4.89 7.36
N PHE A 24 29.09 4.48 7.56
CA PHE A 24 27.93 5.32 7.24
C PHE A 24 27.36 5.97 8.50
N LYS A 25 27.58 7.29 8.68
CA LYS A 25 26.99 8.06 9.79
C LYS A 25 25.48 8.32 9.63
N GLN A 26 25.01 8.53 8.40
CA GLN A 26 23.59 8.74 8.06
C GLN A 26 22.99 7.51 7.36
N ASN A 27 21.67 7.33 7.44
CA ASN A 27 20.92 6.23 6.81
C ASN A 27 21.37 4.80 7.20
N LYS A 28 21.93 4.64 8.42
CA LYS A 28 22.44 3.36 8.94
C LYS A 28 21.47 2.20 8.75
N PHE A 29 20.19 2.39 9.03
CA PHE A 29 19.19 1.34 8.89
C PHE A 29 18.96 0.89 7.44
N SER A 30 18.86 1.83 6.50
CA SER A 30 18.68 1.49 5.08
C SER A 30 19.90 0.76 4.52
N ASN A 31 21.10 1.20 4.91
CA ASN A 31 22.33 0.55 4.50
C ASN A 31 22.44 -0.83 5.14
N PHE A 32 22.16 -0.96 6.43
CA PHE A 32 22.09 -2.24 7.14
C PHE A 32 21.18 -3.23 6.41
N ALA A 33 19.93 -2.84 6.13
CA ALA A 33 18.96 -3.72 5.46
C ALA A 33 19.43 -4.16 4.06
N LEU A 34 20.03 -3.24 3.30
CA LEU A 34 20.60 -3.55 1.99
C LEU A 34 21.73 -4.59 2.09
N TRP A 35 22.65 -4.40 3.03
CA TRP A 35 23.79 -5.30 3.23
C TRP A 35 23.37 -6.67 3.73
N THR A 36 22.42 -6.74 4.67
CA THR A 36 21.82 -8.01 5.11
C THR A 36 21.17 -8.73 3.93
N GLY A 37 20.44 -8.01 3.07
CA GLY A 37 19.85 -8.59 1.86
C GLY A 37 20.89 -9.18 0.91
N ILE A 38 21.95 -8.42 0.59
CA ILE A 38 23.05 -8.88 -0.28
C ILE A 38 23.73 -10.11 0.31
N PHE A 39 24.05 -10.09 1.61
CA PHE A 39 24.66 -11.22 2.30
C PHE A 39 23.80 -12.48 2.21
N LEU A 40 22.50 -12.38 2.50
CA LEU A 40 21.59 -13.53 2.44
C LEU A 40 21.52 -14.12 1.03
N VAL A 41 21.43 -13.27 0.00
CA VAL A 41 21.43 -13.73 -1.40
C VAL A 41 22.72 -14.49 -1.72
N LEU A 42 23.89 -13.92 -1.39
CA LEU A 42 25.18 -14.57 -1.63
C LEU A 42 25.31 -15.90 -0.88
N TYR A 43 24.89 -15.92 0.38
CA TYR A 43 24.91 -17.14 1.20
C TYR A 43 24.06 -18.24 0.59
N PHE A 44 22.81 -17.95 0.19
CA PHE A 44 21.95 -18.93 -0.45
C PHE A 44 22.49 -19.38 -1.82
N CYS A 45 23.07 -18.49 -2.62
CA CYS A 45 23.73 -18.86 -3.87
C CYS A 45 24.90 -19.84 -3.65
N VAL A 46 25.72 -19.65 -2.60
CA VAL A 46 26.80 -20.60 -2.27
C VAL A 46 26.23 -21.98 -1.95
N ILE A 47 25.11 -22.05 -1.21
CA ILE A 47 24.45 -23.33 -0.90
C ILE A 47 23.95 -24.01 -2.17
N GLU A 48 23.28 -23.29 -3.08
CA GLU A 48 22.80 -23.83 -4.35
C GLU A 48 23.95 -24.42 -5.17
N ILE A 49 25.07 -23.69 -5.28
CA ILE A 49 26.26 -24.15 -6.02
C ILE A 49 26.84 -25.43 -5.39
N GLN A 50 26.97 -25.47 -4.06
CA GLN A 50 27.48 -26.64 -3.34
C GLN A 50 26.57 -27.86 -3.50
N LYS A 51 25.25 -27.64 -3.50
CA LYS A 51 24.24 -28.70 -3.62
C LYS A 51 23.90 -29.06 -5.07
N LYS A 52 24.42 -28.31 -6.04
CA LYS A 52 24.09 -28.44 -7.48
C LYS A 52 22.59 -28.32 -7.73
N THR A 53 21.92 -27.44 -6.97
CA THR A 53 20.49 -27.15 -7.11
C THR A 53 20.30 -25.75 -7.71
N PHE A 54 19.08 -25.45 -8.17
CA PHE A 54 18.72 -24.14 -8.71
C PHE A 54 17.34 -23.65 -8.23
N TYR A 55 16.95 -23.98 -7.00
CA TYR A 55 15.61 -23.67 -6.50
C TYR A 55 15.36 -22.16 -6.35
N ILE A 56 16.42 -21.36 -6.23
CA ILE A 56 16.36 -19.89 -6.17
C ILE A 56 15.75 -19.26 -7.45
N LEU A 57 15.73 -19.99 -8.57
CA LEU A 57 15.16 -19.49 -9.82
C LEU A 57 13.65 -19.25 -9.73
N ILE A 58 12.92 -19.98 -8.87
CA ILE A 58 11.47 -19.83 -8.68
C ILE A 58 11.12 -18.46 -8.07
N PRO A 59 11.62 -18.08 -6.88
CA PRO A 59 11.36 -16.75 -6.33
C PRO A 59 11.96 -15.64 -7.19
N LEU A 60 13.11 -15.88 -7.83
CA LEU A 60 13.70 -14.91 -8.75
C LEU A 60 12.79 -14.64 -9.95
N PHE A 61 12.17 -15.68 -10.53
CA PHE A 61 11.21 -15.53 -11.63
C PHE A 61 10.04 -14.63 -11.23
N PHE A 62 9.38 -14.91 -10.10
CA PHE A 62 8.26 -14.08 -9.64
C PHE A 62 8.69 -12.65 -9.30
N PHE A 63 9.87 -12.47 -8.72
CA PHE A 63 10.41 -11.14 -8.43
C PHE A 63 10.73 -10.33 -9.70
N LEU A 64 11.35 -10.96 -10.71
CA LEU A 64 11.63 -10.33 -11.99
C LEU A 64 10.34 -10.01 -12.75
N LEU A 65 9.35 -10.89 -12.70
CA LEU A 65 8.04 -10.66 -13.29
C LEU A 65 7.31 -9.49 -12.62
N PHE A 66 7.32 -9.45 -11.28
CA PHE A 66 6.84 -8.29 -10.50
C PHE A 66 7.54 -7.01 -10.95
N ARG A 67 8.88 -7.01 -10.97
CA ARG A 67 9.68 -5.84 -11.33
C ARG A 67 9.40 -5.36 -12.75
N TYR A 68 9.27 -6.28 -13.69
CA TYR A 68 8.95 -5.95 -15.09
C TYR A 68 7.62 -5.21 -15.21
N PHE A 69 6.56 -5.76 -14.61
CA PHE A 69 5.24 -5.11 -14.67
C PHE A 69 5.19 -3.82 -13.84
N TYR A 70 5.83 -3.80 -12.68
CA TYR A 70 5.86 -2.63 -11.81
C TYR A 70 6.56 -1.43 -12.45
N ILE A 71 7.64 -1.63 -13.21
CA ILE A 71 8.33 -0.52 -13.91
C ILE A 71 7.46 0.06 -15.03
N LYS A 72 6.65 -0.77 -15.70
CA LYS A 72 5.79 -0.32 -16.80
C LYS A 72 4.52 0.38 -16.33
N GLU A 73 3.86 -0.17 -15.33
CA GLU A 73 2.58 0.32 -14.81
C GLU A 73 2.58 0.15 -13.29
N LYS A 74 2.96 1.18 -12.53
CA LYS A 74 3.14 1.09 -11.07
C LYS A 74 1.81 0.90 -10.35
N CYS A 75 0.74 1.51 -10.85
CA CYS A 75 -0.56 1.61 -10.16
C CYS A 75 -1.53 0.48 -10.51
N ARG A 76 -1.03 -0.69 -10.92
CA ARG A 76 -1.85 -1.89 -11.17
C ARG A 76 -1.93 -2.81 -9.96
N LEU A 77 -3.14 -3.24 -9.60
CA LEU A 77 -3.37 -4.19 -8.50
C LEU A 77 -2.69 -5.56 -8.70
N ARG A 78 -2.49 -5.99 -9.96
CA ARG A 78 -1.73 -7.20 -10.30
C ARG A 78 -0.33 -7.21 -9.69
N ASN A 79 0.30 -6.03 -9.55
CA ASN A 79 1.64 -5.94 -8.99
C ASN A 79 1.67 -6.36 -7.50
N GLY A 80 0.57 -6.12 -6.76
CA GLY A 80 0.43 -6.64 -5.39
C GLY A 80 0.47 -8.17 -5.35
N TRP A 81 -0.26 -8.82 -6.26
CA TRP A 81 -0.23 -10.28 -6.38
C TRP A 81 1.16 -10.82 -6.72
N LEU A 82 1.83 -10.25 -7.72
CA LEU A 82 3.17 -10.67 -8.12
C LEU A 82 4.19 -10.47 -7.00
N LEU A 83 4.10 -9.36 -6.26
CA LEU A 83 4.93 -9.12 -5.08
C LEU A 83 4.69 -10.18 -4.00
N ASN A 84 3.44 -10.44 -3.63
CA ASN A 84 3.11 -11.42 -2.60
C ASN A 84 3.50 -12.85 -3.03
N LEU A 85 3.37 -13.20 -4.31
CA LEU A 85 3.86 -14.47 -4.87
C LEU A 85 5.38 -14.58 -4.79
N ALA A 86 6.12 -13.51 -5.10
CA ALA A 86 7.57 -13.47 -4.94
C ALA A 86 7.99 -13.68 -3.47
N LEU A 87 7.27 -13.07 -2.52
CA LEU A 87 7.54 -13.25 -1.08
C LEU A 87 7.22 -14.67 -0.59
N ILE A 88 6.06 -15.22 -0.96
CA ILE A 88 5.65 -16.58 -0.57
C ILE A 88 6.60 -17.62 -1.16
N SER A 89 6.96 -17.50 -2.45
CA SER A 89 7.92 -18.40 -3.09
C SER A 89 9.32 -18.28 -2.48
N PHE A 90 9.74 -17.08 -2.06
CA PHE A 90 11.00 -16.89 -1.35
C PHE A 90 10.98 -17.56 0.04
N MET A 91 9.87 -17.47 0.78
CA MET A 91 9.72 -18.18 2.05
C MET A 91 9.75 -19.70 1.87
N GLY A 92 9.05 -20.22 0.85
CA GLY A 92 9.08 -21.65 0.52
C GLY A 92 10.48 -22.12 0.11
N TYR A 93 11.22 -21.28 -0.63
CA TYR A 93 12.62 -21.51 -0.97
C TYR A 93 13.52 -21.63 0.26
N VAL A 94 13.43 -20.68 1.20
CA VAL A 94 14.19 -20.72 2.45
C VAL A 94 13.85 -21.98 3.26
N ALA A 95 12.57 -22.37 3.31
CA ALA A 95 12.14 -23.62 3.93
C ALA A 95 12.80 -24.85 3.30
N LEU A 96 12.75 -24.96 1.97
CA LEU A 96 13.34 -26.07 1.23
C LEU A 96 14.85 -26.18 1.42
N VAL A 97 15.57 -25.07 1.32
CA VAL A 97 17.04 -25.05 1.52
C VAL A 97 17.39 -25.41 2.95
N THR A 98 16.60 -24.95 3.92
CA THR A 98 16.84 -25.29 5.32
C THR A 98 16.72 -26.79 5.59
N LEU A 99 15.70 -27.43 5.02
CA LEU A 99 15.47 -28.86 5.16
C LEU A 99 16.54 -29.70 4.42
N THR A 100 16.92 -29.31 3.21
CA THR A 100 17.82 -30.11 2.36
C THR A 100 19.31 -29.86 2.65
N ALA A 101 19.69 -28.64 3.03
CA ALA A 101 21.08 -28.26 3.29
C ALA A 101 21.41 -28.14 4.78
N SER A 102 20.44 -28.38 5.66
CA SER A 102 20.57 -28.25 7.12
C SER A 102 21.25 -26.93 7.53
N SER A 103 20.80 -25.82 6.91
CA SER A 103 21.34 -24.48 7.11
C SER A 103 20.93 -23.93 8.48
N LEU A 104 21.90 -23.57 9.31
CA LEU A 104 21.66 -22.92 10.61
C LEU A 104 21.03 -21.53 10.44
N ILE A 105 21.52 -20.74 9.47
CA ILE A 105 20.98 -19.42 9.16
C ILE A 105 19.52 -19.54 8.70
N GLY A 106 19.24 -20.50 7.80
CA GLY A 106 17.89 -20.79 7.34
C GLY A 106 16.95 -21.22 8.47
N MET A 107 17.40 -22.10 9.37
CA MET A 107 16.64 -22.49 10.56
C MET A 107 16.37 -21.29 11.48
N GLY A 108 17.33 -20.40 11.69
CA GLY A 108 17.13 -19.18 12.48
C GLY A 108 16.05 -18.27 11.88
N ILE A 109 16.08 -18.07 10.55
CA ILE A 109 15.08 -17.28 9.83
C ILE A 109 13.69 -17.91 9.96
N LEU A 110 13.57 -19.21 9.66
CA LEU A 110 12.29 -19.91 9.73
C LEU A 110 11.76 -20.01 11.16
N GLY A 111 12.63 -20.23 12.14
CA GLY A 111 12.25 -20.27 13.56
C GLY A 111 11.68 -18.93 14.03
N LEU A 112 12.33 -17.82 13.66
CA LEU A 112 11.81 -16.47 13.94
C LEU A 112 10.46 -16.23 13.25
N LEU A 113 10.33 -16.60 11.98
CA LEU A 113 9.08 -16.45 11.23
C LEU A 113 7.96 -17.33 11.79
N ALA A 114 8.26 -18.57 12.17
CA ALA A 114 7.33 -19.49 12.79
C ALA A 114 6.87 -18.98 14.15
N LEU A 115 7.76 -18.40 14.96
CA LEU A 115 7.41 -17.74 16.21
C LEU A 115 6.46 -16.55 15.98
N LEU A 116 6.78 -15.67 15.03
CA LEU A 116 5.91 -14.54 14.66
C LEU A 116 4.54 -15.01 14.15
N PHE A 117 4.51 -16.07 13.34
CA PHE A 117 3.29 -16.67 12.83
C PHE A 117 2.46 -17.27 13.97
N LEU A 118 3.08 -17.99 14.91
CA LEU A 118 2.43 -18.52 16.10
C LEU A 118 1.84 -17.40 16.96
N MET A 119 2.60 -16.33 17.22
CA MET A 119 2.09 -15.15 17.94
C MET A 119 0.88 -14.52 17.21
N THR A 120 0.89 -14.51 15.88
CA THR A 120 -0.23 -13.99 15.08
C THR A 120 -1.47 -14.88 15.18
N ILE A 121 -1.31 -16.21 15.20
CA ILE A 121 -2.44 -17.12 15.40
C ILE A 121 -3.03 -16.97 16.80
N LEU A 122 -2.18 -16.90 17.82
CA LEU A 122 -2.62 -16.85 19.22
C LEU A 122 -3.25 -15.50 19.59
N PHE A 123 -2.64 -14.40 19.16
CA PHE A 123 -2.99 -13.05 19.63
C PHE A 123 -3.43 -12.10 18.52
N GLY A 124 -3.18 -12.42 17.24
CA GLY A 124 -3.32 -11.47 16.14
C GLY A 124 -4.74 -10.96 15.93
N ILE A 125 -5.76 -11.82 16.01
CA ILE A 125 -7.15 -11.39 15.85
C ILE A 125 -7.61 -10.48 17.00
N TYR A 126 -7.21 -10.80 18.24
CA TYR A 126 -7.52 -9.99 19.42
C TYR A 126 -6.81 -8.63 19.36
N ALA A 127 -5.52 -8.63 19.01
CA ALA A 127 -4.75 -7.42 18.80
C ALA A 127 -5.37 -6.55 17.70
N ALA A 128 -5.84 -7.15 16.61
CA ALA A 128 -6.51 -6.43 15.53
C ALA A 128 -7.83 -5.78 15.99
N VAL A 129 -8.67 -6.50 16.73
CA VAL A 129 -9.94 -5.96 17.27
C VAL A 129 -9.66 -4.80 18.24
N ILE A 130 -8.74 -4.98 19.19
CA ILE A 130 -8.35 -3.94 20.15
C ILE A 130 -7.82 -2.71 19.41
N PHE A 131 -6.96 -2.92 18.42
CA PHE A 131 -6.40 -1.84 17.60
C PHE A 131 -7.47 -1.09 16.81
N LEU A 132 -8.38 -1.79 16.12
CA LEU A 132 -9.43 -1.19 15.30
C LEU A 132 -10.41 -0.36 16.14
N ILE A 133 -10.88 -0.93 17.25
CA ILE A 133 -11.79 -0.24 18.17
C ILE A 133 -11.08 0.95 18.84
N GLY A 134 -9.87 0.75 19.36
CA GLY A 134 -9.07 1.83 19.96
C GLY A 134 -8.78 2.97 18.97
N ASN A 135 -8.42 2.63 17.73
CA ASN A 135 -8.22 3.60 16.66
C ASN A 135 -9.50 4.40 16.37
N SER A 136 -10.66 3.74 16.34
CA SER A 136 -11.92 4.41 16.05
C SER A 136 -12.27 5.50 17.08
N PHE A 137 -12.00 5.27 18.36
CA PHE A 137 -12.20 6.29 19.40
C PHE A 137 -11.29 7.50 19.20
N ILE A 138 -10.04 7.29 18.80
CA ILE A 138 -9.09 8.39 18.52
C ILE A 138 -9.56 9.20 17.32
N VAL A 139 -9.99 8.53 16.24
CA VAL A 139 -10.51 9.18 15.03
C VAL A 139 -11.76 10.00 15.37
N LEU A 140 -12.72 9.44 16.12
CA LEU A 140 -13.96 10.13 16.48
C LEU A 140 -13.78 11.33 17.43
N ARG A 141 -12.62 11.46 18.09
CA ARG A 141 -12.27 12.65 18.89
C ARG A 141 -11.73 13.80 18.04
N HIS A 142 -11.12 13.52 16.90
CA HIS A 142 -10.45 14.52 16.07
C HIS A 142 -11.21 14.81 14.77
N GLU A 143 -12.06 13.90 14.33
CA GLU A 143 -12.74 13.94 13.04
C GLU A 143 -14.27 13.91 13.19
N SER A 144 -14.97 14.32 12.14
CA SER A 144 -16.44 14.30 12.13
C SER A 144 -17.01 12.88 12.25
N ARG A 145 -18.20 12.74 12.85
CA ARG A 145 -18.92 11.46 13.03
C ARG A 145 -19.66 10.99 11.77
N LYS A 146 -19.06 11.18 10.59
CA LYS A 146 -19.61 10.71 9.31
C LYS A 146 -19.21 9.24 9.07
N LEU A 147 -20.00 8.53 8.27
CA LEU A 147 -19.76 7.11 7.94
C LEU A 147 -18.32 6.78 7.52
N PRO A 148 -17.63 7.59 6.69
CA PRO A 148 -16.24 7.29 6.31
C PRO A 148 -15.24 7.30 7.46
N ASN A 149 -15.57 7.91 8.60
CA ASN A 149 -14.72 7.98 9.79
C ASN A 149 -15.06 6.89 10.82
N LEU A 150 -16.07 6.05 10.54
CA LEU A 150 -16.51 4.94 11.39
C LEU A 150 -16.04 3.58 10.88
N LEU A 151 -15.27 3.53 9.79
CA LEU A 151 -14.95 2.27 9.10
C LEU A 151 -14.16 1.30 9.97
N THR A 152 -13.21 1.80 10.78
CA THR A 152 -12.44 0.95 11.70
C THR A 152 -13.31 0.40 12.83
N LEU A 153 -14.29 1.16 13.32
CA LEU A 153 -15.26 0.68 14.30
C LEU A 153 -16.14 -0.42 13.70
N ILE A 154 -16.71 -0.17 12.52
CA ILE A 154 -17.56 -1.12 11.80
C ILE A 154 -16.80 -2.43 11.57
N LEU A 155 -15.56 -2.35 11.10
CA LEU A 155 -14.73 -3.53 10.86
C LEU A 155 -14.42 -4.28 12.17
N GLY A 156 -14.08 -3.57 13.25
CA GLY A 156 -13.83 -4.17 14.56
C GLY A 156 -15.05 -4.91 15.10
N LEU A 157 -16.23 -4.28 15.05
CA LEU A 157 -17.49 -4.90 15.47
C LEU A 157 -17.90 -6.07 14.58
N ALA A 158 -17.68 -5.97 13.27
CA ALA A 158 -17.93 -7.07 12.35
C ALA A 158 -17.08 -8.29 12.67
N ILE A 159 -15.78 -8.12 12.97
CA ILE A 159 -14.90 -9.23 13.37
C ILE A 159 -15.41 -9.88 14.67
N VAL A 160 -15.81 -9.08 15.67
CA VAL A 160 -16.39 -9.61 16.91
C VAL A 160 -17.68 -10.39 16.64
N ALA A 161 -18.58 -9.85 15.83
CA ALA A 161 -19.82 -10.51 15.44
C ALA A 161 -19.55 -11.84 14.72
N LEU A 162 -18.55 -11.90 13.84
CA LEU A 162 -18.14 -13.13 13.15
C LEU A 162 -17.62 -14.19 14.13
N ILE A 163 -16.79 -13.80 15.12
CA ILE A 163 -16.29 -14.71 16.16
C ILE A 163 -17.45 -15.28 16.98
N ILE A 164 -18.38 -14.42 17.43
CA ILE A 164 -19.56 -14.81 18.19
C ILE A 164 -20.41 -15.78 17.36
N LEU A 165 -20.71 -15.43 16.10
CA LEU A 165 -21.50 -16.25 15.19
C LEU A 165 -20.87 -17.64 15.00
N ARG A 166 -19.56 -17.72 14.80
CA ARG A 166 -18.83 -19.00 14.57
C ARG A 166 -18.73 -19.86 15.84
N THR A 167 -18.77 -19.24 17.02
CA THR A 167 -18.63 -19.94 18.32
C THR A 167 -19.98 -20.40 18.86
N ILE A 168 -21.01 -19.56 18.75
CA ILE A 168 -22.34 -19.82 19.30
C ILE A 168 -23.26 -20.48 18.27
N GLY A 169 -23.18 -20.08 17.00
CA GLY A 169 -24.07 -20.57 15.94
C GLY A 169 -24.18 -22.10 15.84
N PRO A 170 -23.07 -22.87 15.85
CA PRO A 170 -23.12 -24.33 15.83
C PRO A 170 -23.84 -24.97 17.01
N ARG A 171 -24.03 -24.25 18.13
CA ARG A 171 -24.75 -24.76 19.31
C ARG A 171 -26.26 -24.61 19.22
N ILE A 172 -26.73 -23.75 18.31
CA ILE A 172 -28.15 -23.36 18.18
C ILE A 172 -28.75 -23.90 16.88
N LEU A 173 -27.94 -23.93 15.81
CA LEU A 173 -28.40 -24.29 14.48
C LEU A 173 -28.36 -25.82 14.24
N PRO A 174 -29.27 -26.36 13.41
CA PRO A 174 -29.19 -27.75 12.95
C PRO A 174 -27.89 -28.02 12.18
N ASP A 175 -27.31 -29.21 12.35
CA ASP A 175 -26.00 -29.60 11.80
C ASP A 175 -25.85 -29.33 10.29
N TRP A 176 -26.89 -29.61 9.51
CA TRP A 176 -26.88 -29.37 8.06
C TRP A 176 -26.65 -27.90 7.68
N SER A 177 -27.10 -26.97 8.52
CA SER A 177 -27.04 -25.53 8.28
C SER A 177 -25.79 -24.86 8.84
N VAL A 178 -25.05 -25.53 9.74
CA VAL A 178 -23.84 -24.99 10.38
C VAL A 178 -22.78 -24.58 9.34
N ILE A 179 -22.70 -25.30 8.22
CA ILE A 179 -21.76 -24.98 7.14
C ILE A 179 -22.01 -23.61 6.52
N LEU A 180 -23.26 -23.11 6.52
CA LEU A 180 -23.62 -21.78 6.00
C LEU A 180 -22.97 -20.66 6.81
N LEU A 181 -22.64 -20.89 8.09
CA LEU A 181 -21.90 -19.93 8.91
C LEU A 181 -20.48 -19.66 8.38
N SER A 182 -19.95 -20.54 7.51
CA SER A 182 -18.65 -20.35 6.88
C SER A 182 -18.65 -19.27 5.80
N ILE A 183 -19.82 -18.98 5.18
CA ILE A 183 -19.96 -17.98 4.11
C ILE A 183 -19.35 -16.63 4.51
N PRO A 184 -19.79 -15.96 5.59
CA PRO A 184 -19.27 -14.64 5.93
C PRO A 184 -17.78 -14.69 6.34
N THR A 185 -17.31 -15.77 6.96
CA THR A 185 -15.88 -15.94 7.30
C THR A 185 -15.02 -16.10 6.04
N THR A 186 -15.47 -16.89 5.06
CA THR A 186 -14.75 -17.07 3.79
C THR A 186 -14.76 -15.79 2.95
N ILE A 187 -15.87 -15.05 2.91
CA ILE A 187 -15.94 -13.74 2.27
C ILE A 187 -15.00 -12.74 2.98
N ALA A 188 -14.98 -12.71 4.30
CA ALA A 188 -14.07 -11.87 5.07
C ALA A 188 -12.60 -12.21 4.79
N PHE A 189 -12.25 -13.50 4.74
CA PHE A 189 -10.92 -13.96 4.38
C PHE A 189 -10.54 -13.57 2.94
N TYR A 190 -11.46 -13.72 1.99
CA TYR A 190 -11.27 -13.25 0.62
C TYR A 190 -10.94 -11.75 0.58
N PHE A 191 -11.75 -10.90 1.22
CA PHE A 191 -11.48 -9.46 1.26
C PHE A 191 -10.22 -9.11 2.03
N PHE A 192 -9.83 -9.89 3.05
CA PHE A 192 -8.54 -9.75 3.72
C PHE A 192 -7.38 -9.97 2.73
N VAL A 193 -7.44 -11.01 1.89
CA VAL A 193 -6.42 -11.25 0.86
C VAL A 193 -6.40 -10.14 -0.18
N VAL A 194 -7.55 -9.65 -0.64
CA VAL A 194 -7.61 -8.50 -1.57
C VAL A 194 -7.05 -7.24 -0.92
N PHE A 195 -7.40 -6.97 0.34
CA PHE A 195 -6.89 -5.84 1.12
C PHE A 195 -5.38 -5.93 1.29
N TRP A 196 -4.83 -7.10 1.60
CA TRP A 196 -3.39 -7.31 1.74
C TRP A 196 -2.64 -7.04 0.43
N ASN A 197 -3.19 -7.50 -0.70
CA ASN A 197 -2.63 -7.20 -2.02
C ASN A 197 -2.66 -5.70 -2.34
N PHE A 198 -3.78 -5.02 -2.05
CA PHE A 198 -3.89 -3.56 -2.19
C PHE A 198 -2.91 -2.81 -1.27
N LEU A 199 -2.82 -3.20 -0.01
CA LEU A 199 -1.98 -2.55 1.00
C LEU A 199 -0.50 -2.71 0.64
N SER A 200 -0.06 -3.92 0.30
CA SER A 200 1.33 -4.20 -0.06
C SER A 200 1.80 -3.36 -1.25
N ILE A 201 1.02 -3.30 -2.34
CA ILE A 201 1.40 -2.46 -3.48
C ILE A 201 1.32 -0.96 -3.17
N SER A 202 0.34 -0.52 -2.38
CA SER A 202 0.22 0.89 -1.96
C SER A 202 1.39 1.33 -1.08
N LEU A 203 1.94 0.45 -0.24
CA LEU A 203 3.14 0.71 0.56
C LEU A 203 4.40 0.79 -0.31
N ILE A 204 4.55 -0.12 -1.28
CA ILE A 204 5.68 -0.07 -2.22
C ILE A 204 5.64 1.19 -3.08
N TYR A 205 4.46 1.61 -3.51
CA TYR A 205 4.31 2.83 -4.33
C TYR A 205 4.73 4.11 -3.58
N GLN A 206 4.58 4.15 -2.25
CA GLN A 206 5.06 5.27 -1.43
C GLN A 206 6.59 5.41 -1.40
N LEU A 207 7.33 4.36 -1.79
CA LEU A 207 8.79 4.40 -1.88
C LEU A 207 9.28 5.05 -3.18
N ASN A 208 8.37 5.48 -4.06
CA ASN A 208 8.73 6.11 -5.32
C ASN A 208 9.51 7.41 -5.10
N LYS A 209 10.59 7.55 -5.87
CA LYS A 209 11.48 8.73 -5.85
C LYS A 209 11.59 9.25 -7.29
N PRO A 210 10.79 10.24 -7.68
CA PRO A 210 10.88 10.80 -9.01
C PRO A 210 12.21 11.54 -9.20
N LYS A 211 12.62 11.64 -10.47
CA LYS A 211 13.81 12.38 -10.88
C LYS A 211 13.53 13.88 -10.87
N TYR A 212 14.55 14.69 -10.58
CA TYR A 212 14.51 16.15 -10.64
C TYR A 212 14.65 16.64 -12.09
N ASN A 213 13.64 16.35 -12.92
CA ASN A 213 13.58 16.78 -14.30
C ASN A 213 12.11 16.96 -14.74
N GLN A 214 11.27 17.43 -13.82
CA GLN A 214 9.84 17.60 -14.03
C GLN A 214 9.57 19.02 -14.52
N ASP A 215 8.70 19.15 -15.50
CA ASP A 215 8.18 20.43 -15.96
C ASP A 215 7.00 20.88 -15.10
N PHE A 216 6.19 19.93 -14.64
CA PHE A 216 4.99 20.19 -13.84
C PHE A 216 4.92 19.32 -12.59
N VAL A 217 4.36 19.89 -11.53
CA VAL A 217 3.97 19.18 -10.31
C VAL A 217 2.50 19.46 -10.05
N ILE A 218 1.64 18.49 -10.33
CA ILE A 218 0.21 18.58 -10.04
C ILE A 218 -0.02 18.43 -8.54
N VAL A 219 -0.71 19.36 -7.90
CA VAL A 219 -1.13 19.26 -6.50
C VAL A 219 -2.61 18.94 -6.49
N LEU A 220 -2.99 17.79 -5.93
CA LEU A 220 -4.40 17.37 -5.89
C LEU A 220 -5.14 17.96 -4.69
N GLY A 221 -6.33 18.52 -4.95
CA GLY A 221 -7.29 18.99 -3.94
C GLY A 221 -7.70 17.94 -2.90
N ALA A 222 -8.09 18.41 -1.72
CA ALA A 222 -8.47 17.61 -0.54
C ALA A 222 -9.57 18.24 0.33
N GLY A 223 -10.25 19.28 -0.16
CA GLY A 223 -11.29 20.04 0.54
C GLY A 223 -10.76 21.20 1.38
N LEU A 224 -11.63 22.21 1.57
CA LEU A 224 -11.37 23.42 2.35
C LEU A 224 -12.11 23.46 3.72
N ILE A 225 -11.48 24.10 4.70
CA ILE A 225 -12.11 24.47 5.98
C ILE A 225 -12.97 25.71 5.76
N GLY A 226 -14.26 25.62 6.12
CA GLY A 226 -15.21 26.72 5.98
C GLY A 226 -15.38 27.21 4.53
N GLY A 227 -15.02 26.35 3.57
CA GLY A 227 -15.08 26.64 2.13
C GLY A 227 -14.09 27.67 1.63
N LYS A 228 -13.07 28.06 2.42
CA LYS A 228 -12.07 29.08 2.02
C LYS A 228 -10.64 28.75 2.39
N LYS A 229 -10.41 28.08 3.53
CA LYS A 229 -9.05 27.89 4.07
C LYS A 229 -8.53 26.50 3.78
N VAL A 230 -7.26 26.37 3.40
CA VAL A 230 -6.63 25.05 3.21
C VAL A 230 -6.69 24.21 4.49
N THR A 231 -7.06 22.94 4.36
CA THR A 231 -7.02 21.98 5.48
C THR A 231 -5.58 21.57 5.80
N PRO A 232 -5.27 21.06 7.01
CA PRO A 232 -3.96 20.50 7.30
C PRO A 232 -3.52 19.40 6.33
N LEU A 233 -4.47 18.59 5.83
CA LEU A 233 -4.18 17.56 4.83
C LEU A 233 -3.80 18.17 3.47
N LEU A 234 -4.53 19.20 3.03
CA LEU A 234 -4.26 19.91 1.78
C LEU A 234 -2.93 20.66 1.87
N ALA A 235 -2.69 21.39 2.96
CA ALA A 235 -1.41 22.06 3.23
C ALA A 235 -0.22 21.08 3.12
N LYS A 236 -0.32 19.87 3.69
CA LYS A 236 0.74 18.86 3.56
C LYS A 236 1.01 18.43 2.11
N ARG A 237 0.00 18.43 1.23
CA ARG A 237 0.19 18.15 -0.21
C ARG A 237 0.91 19.29 -0.91
N ILE A 238 0.51 20.53 -0.62
CA ILE A 238 1.15 21.74 -1.16
C ILE A 238 2.60 21.83 -0.67
N ASP A 239 2.83 21.65 0.64
CA ASP A 239 4.17 21.60 1.25
C ASP A 239 5.07 20.58 0.55
N ARG A 240 4.53 19.41 0.19
CA ARG A 240 5.30 18.35 -0.48
C ARG A 240 5.65 18.73 -1.92
N ALA A 241 4.77 19.45 -2.61
CA ALA A 241 5.03 19.99 -3.94
C ALA A 241 6.09 21.10 -3.88
N ILE A 242 5.96 22.03 -2.93
CA ILE A 242 6.92 23.11 -2.66
C ILE A 242 8.30 22.54 -2.31
N GLN A 243 8.35 21.49 -1.49
CA GLN A 243 9.60 20.81 -1.19
C GLN A 243 10.26 20.27 -2.46
N PHE A 244 9.50 19.58 -3.32
CA PHE A 244 10.03 19.07 -4.59
C PHE A 244 10.49 20.20 -5.52
N TYR A 245 9.69 21.27 -5.64
CA TYR A 245 10.03 22.47 -6.39
C TYR A 245 11.38 23.05 -5.95
N ARG A 246 11.57 23.24 -4.64
CA ARG A 246 12.82 23.79 -4.09
C ARG A 246 14.00 22.85 -4.31
N GLU A 247 13.82 21.56 -4.05
CA GLU A 247 14.87 20.54 -4.27
C GLU A 247 15.29 20.45 -5.76
N GLN A 248 14.34 20.56 -6.70
CA GLN A 248 14.67 20.57 -8.12
C GLN A 248 15.36 21.88 -8.52
N SER A 249 14.83 23.02 -8.08
CA SER A 249 15.40 24.35 -8.34
C SER A 249 16.85 24.43 -7.88
N GLU A 250 17.15 23.96 -6.66
CA GLU A 250 18.51 23.92 -6.11
C GLU A 250 19.46 23.02 -6.93
N LYS A 251 18.97 21.88 -7.45
CA LYS A 251 19.80 20.89 -8.14
C LYS A 251 20.00 21.15 -9.62
N THR A 252 19.06 21.84 -10.26
CA THR A 252 19.00 21.95 -11.73
C THR A 252 18.91 23.38 -12.24
N LEU A 253 18.67 24.36 -11.37
CA LEU A 253 18.38 25.75 -11.73
C LEU A 253 17.14 25.90 -12.62
N SER A 254 16.28 24.87 -12.68
CA SER A 254 15.05 24.84 -13.48
C SER A 254 13.90 24.31 -12.60
N PRO A 255 13.19 25.21 -11.89
CA PRO A 255 12.03 24.81 -11.11
C PRO A 255 10.89 24.29 -12.01
N PRO A 256 10.06 23.35 -11.51
CA PRO A 256 8.82 22.97 -12.19
C PRO A 256 7.71 24.01 -11.94
N GLN A 257 6.70 24.04 -12.81
CA GLN A 257 5.44 24.75 -12.51
C GLN A 257 4.57 23.91 -11.56
N LEU A 258 4.00 24.55 -10.55
CA LEU A 258 3.05 23.94 -9.61
C LEU A 258 1.63 24.11 -10.16
N LEU A 259 1.01 23.01 -10.58
CA LEU A 259 -0.36 22.99 -11.09
C LEU A 259 -1.32 22.62 -9.96
N MET A 260 -1.97 23.61 -9.37
CA MET A 260 -2.97 23.46 -8.31
C MET A 260 -4.30 23.01 -8.91
N SER A 261 -4.66 21.73 -8.75
CA SER A 261 -5.87 21.15 -9.34
C SER A 261 -6.91 20.80 -8.28
N GLY A 262 -8.03 21.50 -8.36
CA GLY A 262 -9.20 21.32 -7.50
C GLY A 262 -10.23 22.41 -7.75
N GLY A 263 -11.40 22.03 -8.26
CA GLY A 263 -12.51 22.95 -8.47
C GLY A 263 -13.27 23.30 -7.19
N GLN A 264 -14.52 23.74 -7.35
CA GLN A 264 -15.35 24.19 -6.23
C GLN A 264 -16.34 23.11 -5.83
N GLY A 265 -16.16 22.54 -4.64
CA GLY A 265 -17.11 21.62 -4.04
C GLY A 265 -18.42 22.30 -3.60
N PRO A 266 -19.51 21.54 -3.37
CA PRO A 266 -20.79 22.09 -2.93
C PRO A 266 -20.73 22.86 -1.61
N ASP A 267 -19.83 22.45 -0.72
CA ASP A 267 -19.61 23.08 0.59
C ASP A 267 -18.53 24.19 0.55
N GLU A 268 -18.04 24.56 -0.64
CA GLU A 268 -16.92 25.46 -0.84
C GLU A 268 -17.35 26.81 -1.41
N LYS A 269 -16.73 27.89 -0.91
CA LYS A 269 -17.04 29.27 -1.30
C LYS A 269 -16.15 29.77 -2.43
N ILE A 270 -14.98 29.16 -2.58
CA ILE A 270 -14.02 29.39 -3.65
C ILE A 270 -13.50 28.03 -4.14
N PRO A 271 -13.00 27.92 -5.37
CA PRO A 271 -12.31 26.72 -5.83
C PRO A 271 -11.12 26.38 -4.93
N GLU A 272 -10.88 25.08 -4.71
CA GLU A 272 -9.72 24.63 -3.93
C GLU A 272 -8.41 25.17 -4.51
N SER A 273 -8.27 25.18 -5.83
CA SER A 273 -7.09 25.65 -6.56
C SER A 273 -6.73 27.10 -6.21
N GLN A 274 -7.73 27.96 -5.97
CA GLN A 274 -7.52 29.34 -5.58
C GLN A 274 -6.90 29.42 -4.18
N ALA A 275 -7.48 28.72 -3.20
CA ALA A 275 -6.93 28.67 -1.85
C ALA A 275 -5.52 28.04 -1.82
N MET A 276 -5.27 27.05 -2.68
CA MET A 276 -3.96 26.41 -2.84
C MET A 276 -2.91 27.35 -3.41
N ARG A 277 -3.27 28.17 -4.42
CA ARG A 277 -2.41 29.22 -4.96
C ARG A 277 -2.05 30.25 -3.89
N GLU A 278 -3.06 30.79 -3.19
CA GLU A 278 -2.85 31.77 -2.11
C GLU A 278 -1.88 31.22 -1.05
N TYR A 279 -2.07 29.97 -0.62
CA TYR A 279 -1.16 29.31 0.31
C TYR A 279 0.27 29.18 -0.24
N ALA A 280 0.44 28.79 -1.51
CA ALA A 280 1.78 28.65 -2.11
C ALA A 280 2.51 29.99 -2.25
N LEU A 281 1.79 31.07 -2.58
CA LEU A 281 2.32 32.44 -2.58
C LEU A 281 2.80 32.86 -1.19
N GLU A 282 2.02 32.57 -0.14
CA GLU A 282 2.42 32.81 1.26
C GLU A 282 3.69 32.03 1.65
N GLN A 283 3.93 30.87 1.04
CA GLN A 283 5.16 30.08 1.21
C GLN A 283 6.33 30.55 0.32
N GLY A 284 6.17 31.65 -0.43
CA GLY A 284 7.21 32.27 -1.23
C GLY A 284 7.47 31.60 -2.59
N ILE A 285 6.49 30.88 -3.14
CA ILE A 285 6.55 30.45 -4.54
C ILE A 285 6.19 31.65 -5.44
N PRO A 286 6.95 31.92 -6.52
CA PRO A 286 6.59 32.95 -7.49
C PRO A 286 5.26 32.66 -8.17
N ASP A 287 4.45 33.69 -8.43
CA ASP A 287 3.13 33.52 -9.05
C ASP A 287 3.21 32.95 -10.47
N GLU A 288 4.26 33.32 -11.22
CA GLU A 288 4.55 32.82 -12.57
C GLU A 288 4.79 31.30 -12.63
N ASP A 289 5.15 30.69 -11.50
CA ASP A 289 5.35 29.25 -11.38
C ASP A 289 4.09 28.51 -10.92
N ILE A 290 2.96 29.19 -10.75
CA ILE A 290 1.72 28.58 -10.27
C ILE A 290 0.65 28.61 -11.38
N ILE A 291 0.12 27.43 -11.70
CA ILE A 291 -1.02 27.26 -12.60
C ILE A 291 -2.21 26.79 -11.77
N MET A 292 -3.41 27.30 -12.06
CA MET A 292 -4.65 26.85 -11.43
C MET A 292 -5.52 26.06 -12.40
N GLU A 293 -6.08 24.96 -11.89
CA GLU A 293 -7.16 24.20 -12.52
C GLU A 293 -8.34 24.15 -11.54
N ALA A 294 -9.43 24.83 -11.89
CA ALA A 294 -10.55 25.15 -10.99
C ALA A 294 -11.90 24.51 -11.39
N GLN A 295 -11.90 23.56 -12.32
CA GLN A 295 -13.12 22.97 -12.89
C GLN A 295 -13.42 21.56 -12.35
N SER A 296 -12.42 20.87 -11.85
CA SER A 296 -12.56 19.49 -11.40
C SER A 296 -13.45 19.32 -10.16
N THR A 297 -14.21 18.22 -10.14
CA THR A 297 -15.07 17.83 -9.01
C THR A 297 -14.60 16.55 -8.31
N ASN A 298 -13.65 15.84 -8.92
CA ASN A 298 -13.13 14.58 -8.41
C ASN A 298 -11.70 14.33 -8.93
N THR A 299 -11.03 13.34 -8.36
CA THR A 299 -9.62 13.03 -8.70
C THR A 299 -9.41 12.61 -10.15
N LEU A 300 -10.38 11.97 -10.80
CA LEU A 300 -10.28 11.60 -12.22
C LEU A 300 -10.27 12.86 -13.09
N GLU A 301 -11.16 13.81 -12.80
CA GLU A 301 -11.21 15.11 -13.46
C GLU A 301 -9.96 15.95 -13.17
N ASN A 302 -9.44 15.94 -11.94
CA ASN A 302 -8.16 16.59 -11.63
C ASN A 302 -7.08 16.14 -12.62
N MET A 303 -6.92 14.82 -12.79
CA MET A 303 -5.90 14.27 -13.69
C MET A 303 -6.18 14.63 -15.16
N LYS A 304 -7.45 14.54 -15.58
CA LYS A 304 -7.86 14.84 -16.96
C LYS A 304 -7.61 16.31 -17.31
N PHE A 305 -8.11 17.25 -16.52
CA PHE A 305 -8.00 18.68 -16.81
C PHE A 305 -6.56 19.18 -16.62
N SER A 306 -5.82 18.65 -15.64
CA SER A 306 -4.38 18.94 -15.52
C SER A 306 -3.61 18.48 -16.76
N LYS A 307 -3.92 17.29 -17.30
CA LYS A 307 -3.32 16.80 -18.55
C LYS A 307 -3.59 17.74 -19.73
N GLU A 308 -4.83 18.16 -19.91
CA GLU A 308 -5.23 19.08 -20.99
C GLU A 308 -4.49 20.42 -20.88
N ILE A 309 -4.31 20.95 -19.67
CA ILE A 309 -3.54 22.17 -19.43
C ILE A 309 -2.06 21.96 -19.79
N MET A 310 -1.40 20.92 -19.29
CA MET A 310 0.02 20.66 -19.57
C MET A 310 0.30 20.41 -21.06
N GLU A 311 -0.61 19.72 -21.75
CA GLU A 311 -0.51 19.50 -23.21
C GLU A 311 -0.61 20.80 -24.00
N ARG A 312 -1.41 21.76 -23.53
CA ARG A 312 -1.50 23.09 -24.13
C ARG A 312 -0.26 23.94 -23.86
N GLU A 313 0.25 23.93 -22.62
CA GLU A 313 1.45 24.68 -22.24
C GLU A 313 2.73 24.13 -22.90
N LYS A 314 2.81 22.80 -23.07
CA LYS A 314 4.00 22.12 -23.60
C LYS A 314 3.64 21.00 -24.59
N PRO A 315 3.19 21.35 -25.81
CA PRO A 315 2.68 20.39 -26.81
C PRO A 315 3.77 19.45 -27.35
N SER A 316 5.04 19.85 -27.30
CA SER A 316 6.18 19.01 -27.70
C SER A 316 6.49 17.88 -26.71
N GLY A 317 5.78 17.82 -25.58
CA GLY A 317 5.96 16.84 -24.51
C GLY A 317 6.48 17.44 -23.22
N TYR A 318 6.12 16.81 -22.11
CA TYR A 318 6.46 17.24 -20.76
C TYR A 318 6.77 16.05 -19.85
N HIS A 319 7.53 16.31 -18.78
CA HIS A 319 7.61 15.43 -17.63
C HIS A 319 6.78 16.01 -16.48
N ALA A 320 5.99 15.18 -15.82
CA ALA A 320 5.19 15.61 -14.70
C ALA A 320 5.12 14.56 -13.60
N ILE A 321 4.86 15.05 -12.40
CA ILE A 321 4.49 14.24 -11.24
C ILE A 321 3.26 14.83 -10.59
N PHE A 322 2.64 14.09 -9.68
CA PHE A 322 1.56 14.64 -8.83
C PHE A 322 1.85 14.44 -7.36
N THR A 323 1.27 15.29 -6.51
CA THR A 323 1.35 15.19 -5.06
C THR A 323 -0.01 14.90 -4.46
N SER A 324 -0.01 14.04 -3.44
CA SER A 324 -1.20 13.72 -2.67
C SER A 324 -0.81 13.18 -1.30
N ASN A 325 -1.78 12.89 -0.44
CA ASN A 325 -1.49 12.20 0.82
C ASN A 325 -1.05 10.76 0.57
N ASN A 326 -0.16 10.26 1.43
CA ASN A 326 0.46 8.94 1.30
C ASN A 326 -0.51 7.74 1.25
N TYR A 327 -1.70 7.84 1.85
CA TYR A 327 -2.72 6.78 1.75
C TYR A 327 -3.46 6.81 0.41
N HIS A 328 -3.59 7.98 -0.23
CA HIS A 328 -4.42 8.19 -1.43
C HIS A 328 -3.62 8.07 -2.74
N ILE A 329 -2.32 8.27 -2.67
CA ILE A 329 -1.41 8.31 -3.82
C ILE A 329 -1.56 7.13 -4.80
N PHE A 330 -1.76 5.91 -4.30
CA PHE A 330 -1.91 4.74 -5.17
C PHE A 330 -3.16 4.83 -6.04
N ARG A 331 -4.33 5.14 -5.43
CA ARG A 331 -5.59 5.29 -6.17
C ARG A 331 -5.57 6.51 -7.09
N ALA A 332 -4.97 7.62 -6.66
CA ALA A 332 -4.77 8.78 -7.52
C ALA A 332 -3.94 8.41 -8.77
N GLY A 333 -2.90 7.58 -8.61
CA GLY A 333 -2.12 7.07 -9.74
C GLY A 333 -2.91 6.13 -10.65
N MET A 334 -3.85 5.35 -10.13
CA MET A 334 -4.78 4.58 -10.97
C MET A 334 -5.60 5.50 -11.89
N TYR A 335 -6.12 6.62 -11.37
CA TYR A 335 -6.85 7.58 -12.19
C TYR A 335 -5.96 8.29 -13.22
N ALA A 336 -4.69 8.55 -12.90
CA ALA A 336 -3.74 9.08 -13.87
C ALA A 336 -3.54 8.08 -15.03
N GLU A 337 -3.38 6.79 -14.73
CA GLU A 337 -3.31 5.74 -15.76
C GLU A 337 -4.62 5.66 -16.60
N ASP A 338 -5.79 5.79 -15.97
CA ASP A 338 -7.10 5.73 -16.65
C ASP A 338 -7.29 6.86 -17.67
N VAL A 339 -6.75 8.06 -17.43
CA VAL A 339 -6.77 9.18 -18.39
C VAL A 339 -5.57 9.19 -19.35
N GLY A 340 -4.73 8.15 -19.29
CA GLY A 340 -3.53 8.02 -20.11
C GLY A 340 -2.44 9.04 -19.76
N LEU A 341 -2.37 9.47 -18.50
CA LEU A 341 -1.34 10.35 -17.96
C LEU A 341 -0.29 9.51 -17.23
N LYS A 342 0.86 9.27 -17.87
CA LYS A 342 1.94 8.40 -17.36
C LYS A 342 2.86 9.16 -16.40
N ILE A 343 2.33 9.48 -15.23
CA ILE A 343 3.05 10.27 -14.22
C ILE A 343 3.13 9.53 -12.89
N ASP A 344 4.16 9.86 -12.14
CA ASP A 344 4.42 9.31 -10.83
C ASP A 344 3.85 10.19 -9.71
N GLY A 345 3.41 9.57 -8.63
CA GLY A 345 2.98 10.26 -7.42
C GLY A 345 4.12 10.46 -6.42
N ILE A 346 4.06 11.55 -5.64
CA ILE A 346 4.81 11.73 -4.39
C ILE A 346 3.89 11.97 -3.19
N GLY A 347 4.02 11.12 -2.18
CA GLY A 347 3.15 11.13 -1.01
C GLY A 347 3.57 12.17 0.01
N SER A 348 2.60 12.89 0.58
CA SER A 348 2.76 13.73 1.75
C SER A 348 2.37 12.97 3.03
N LYS A 349 2.96 13.37 4.16
CA LYS A 349 2.70 12.73 5.45
C LYS A 349 1.25 12.95 5.88
N THR A 350 0.62 11.89 6.38
CA THR A 350 -0.69 11.93 7.03
C THR A 350 -0.55 11.62 8.51
N ALA A 351 -1.44 12.16 9.33
CA ALA A 351 -1.50 11.83 10.76
C ALA A 351 -1.63 10.31 10.97
N ARG A 352 -0.77 9.74 11.82
CA ARG A 352 -0.67 8.28 12.01
C ARG A 352 -1.98 7.66 12.50
N TYR A 353 -2.73 8.37 13.34
CA TYR A 353 -4.02 7.87 13.85
C TYR A 353 -5.09 7.78 12.75
N TYR A 354 -4.98 8.58 11.68
CA TYR A 354 -5.94 8.59 10.59
C TYR A 354 -5.65 7.51 9.53
N LEU A 355 -4.40 7.03 9.44
CA LEU A 355 -3.96 6.09 8.41
C LEU A 355 -4.79 4.81 8.32
N PRO A 356 -5.13 4.08 9.42
CA PRO A 356 -5.88 2.84 9.30
C PRO A 356 -7.26 3.06 8.66
N ASN A 357 -7.98 4.07 9.13
CA ASN A 357 -9.29 4.43 8.58
C ASN A 357 -9.19 4.93 7.13
N ALA A 358 -8.16 5.73 6.83
CA ALA A 358 -7.93 6.22 5.47
C ALA A 358 -7.64 5.08 4.48
N PHE A 359 -6.74 4.14 4.82
CA PHE A 359 -6.46 2.98 3.96
C PHE A 359 -7.68 2.08 3.76
N LEU A 360 -8.52 1.91 4.78
CA LEU A 360 -9.77 1.15 4.65
C LEU A 360 -10.74 1.86 3.69
N ARG A 361 -10.83 3.20 3.76
CA ARG A 361 -11.62 3.99 2.81
C ARG A 361 -11.11 3.85 1.39
N GLU A 362 -9.80 3.95 1.18
CA GLU A 362 -9.19 3.78 -0.15
C GLU A 362 -9.39 2.36 -0.68
N PHE A 363 -9.27 1.35 0.17
CA PHE A 363 -9.55 -0.03 -0.20
C PHE A 363 -10.99 -0.22 -0.65
N ILE A 364 -11.97 0.30 0.10
CA ILE A 364 -13.38 0.22 -0.29
C ILE A 364 -13.61 0.89 -1.64
N ALA A 365 -13.03 2.08 -1.88
CA ALA A 365 -13.13 2.76 -3.17
C ALA A 365 -12.57 1.90 -4.32
N VAL A 366 -11.39 1.31 -4.14
CA VAL A 366 -10.75 0.44 -5.14
C VAL A 366 -11.54 -0.87 -5.37
N ALA A 367 -12.10 -1.46 -4.32
CA ALA A 367 -12.97 -2.63 -4.43
C ALA A 367 -14.24 -2.28 -5.21
N LEU A 368 -14.83 -1.11 -4.97
CA LEU A 368 -16.02 -0.65 -5.70
C LEU A 368 -15.74 -0.37 -7.18
N MET A 369 -14.54 0.08 -7.54
CA MET A 369 -14.11 0.19 -8.95
C MET A 369 -14.17 -1.16 -9.67
N ASN A 370 -13.96 -2.26 -8.94
CA ASN A 370 -13.98 -3.63 -9.47
C ASN A 370 -15.19 -4.45 -8.98
N LYS A 371 -16.31 -3.78 -8.63
CA LYS A 371 -17.48 -4.40 -7.97
C LYS A 371 -18.01 -5.66 -8.66
N ARG A 372 -18.00 -5.71 -9.99
CA ARG A 372 -18.51 -6.85 -10.77
C ARG A 372 -17.74 -8.14 -10.44
N LEU A 373 -16.41 -8.06 -10.38
CA LEU A 373 -15.56 -9.19 -10.02
C LEU A 373 -15.87 -9.68 -8.60
N HIS A 374 -15.94 -8.76 -7.64
CA HIS A 374 -16.17 -9.13 -6.24
C HIS A 374 -17.57 -9.72 -6.02
N LEU A 375 -18.59 -9.21 -6.72
CA LEU A 375 -19.95 -9.78 -6.69
C LEU A 375 -19.98 -11.20 -7.24
N ILE A 376 -19.27 -11.47 -8.34
CA ILE A 376 -19.17 -12.83 -8.91
C ILE A 376 -18.50 -13.77 -7.91
N VAL A 377 -17.35 -13.38 -7.34
CA VAL A 377 -16.61 -14.23 -6.39
C VAL A 377 -17.43 -14.49 -5.13
N CYS A 378 -18.08 -13.47 -4.56
CA CYS A 378 -18.95 -13.66 -3.40
C CYS A 378 -20.14 -14.56 -3.73
N GLY A 379 -20.76 -14.39 -4.91
CA GLY A 379 -21.84 -15.25 -5.38
C GLY A 379 -21.42 -16.71 -5.52
N LEU A 380 -20.22 -16.98 -6.07
CA LEU A 380 -19.67 -18.33 -6.18
C LEU A 380 -19.38 -18.97 -4.81
N ILE A 381 -18.82 -18.20 -3.87
CA ILE A 381 -18.58 -18.66 -2.48
C ILE A 381 -19.92 -19.03 -1.83
N THR A 382 -20.91 -18.14 -1.89
CA THR A 382 -22.25 -18.38 -1.32
C THR A 382 -22.90 -19.59 -1.97
N PHE A 383 -22.91 -19.67 -3.30
CA PHE A 383 -23.48 -20.80 -4.03
C PHE A 383 -22.84 -22.14 -3.62
N GLY A 384 -21.50 -22.20 -3.56
CA GLY A 384 -20.78 -23.40 -3.16
C GLY A 384 -21.16 -23.89 -1.77
N PHE A 385 -21.22 -23.00 -0.78
CA PHE A 385 -21.63 -23.37 0.58
C PHE A 385 -23.11 -23.74 0.70
N VAL A 386 -24.00 -23.09 -0.05
CA VAL A 386 -25.42 -23.46 -0.09
C VAL A 386 -25.60 -24.85 -0.70
N ALA A 387 -24.90 -25.15 -1.81
CA ALA A 387 -24.93 -26.48 -2.41
C ALA A 387 -24.42 -27.55 -1.43
N LEU A 388 -23.32 -27.28 -0.71
CA LEU A 388 -22.81 -28.18 0.32
C LEU A 388 -23.80 -28.38 1.48
N ALA A 389 -24.49 -27.33 1.91
CA ALA A 389 -25.52 -27.44 2.96
C ALA A 389 -26.69 -28.31 2.52
N ILE A 390 -27.14 -28.17 1.26
CA ILE A 390 -28.21 -29.00 0.69
C ILE A 390 -27.76 -30.46 0.61
N LEU A 391 -26.53 -30.73 0.13
CA LEU A 391 -25.99 -32.10 0.11
C LEU A 391 -25.91 -32.70 1.52
N ASN A 392 -25.45 -31.91 2.49
CA ASN A 392 -25.38 -32.33 3.90
C ASN A 392 -26.79 -32.71 4.42
N PHE A 393 -27.79 -31.86 4.17
CA PHE A 393 -29.19 -32.12 4.54
C PHE A 393 -29.76 -33.39 3.90
N LEU A 394 -29.41 -33.66 2.64
CA LEU A 394 -29.97 -34.80 1.89
C LEU A 394 -29.28 -36.14 2.22
N PHE A 395 -27.97 -36.14 2.48
CA PHE A 395 -27.15 -37.37 2.54
C PHE A 395 -26.58 -37.69 3.91
N VAL A 396 -26.53 -36.72 4.83
CA VAL A 396 -26.00 -36.90 6.19
C VAL A 396 -27.18 -36.68 7.13
N ARG A 397 -27.91 -37.76 7.40
CA ARG A 397 -28.91 -37.79 8.49
C ARG A 397 -28.22 -38.03 9.82
#